data_AF-A0A9D5IDQ0-F1
#
_entry.id   AF-A0A9D5IDQ0-F1
#
_cell.length_a   1.000
_cell.length_b   1.000
_cell.length_c   1.000
_cell.angle_alpha   90.00
_cell.angle_beta   90.00
_cell.angle_gamma   90.00
#
_symmetry.space_group_name_H-M   'P 1'
#
loop_
_entity.id
_entity.type
_entity.pdbx_description
1 polymer ?
#
loop_
_entity_poly.entity_id
_entity_poly.type
_entity_poly.pdbx_seq_one_letter_code
_entity_poly.pdbx_strand_id
1 'polypeptide(L)' 'MPRPRCLWCTEPPFEDTAVLKWRGEERERLTVPLCRKHLSRLKEAGPKGKETKGWFYKAGWW' A
#
# COMPACT_ATOMS: atom_id res chain seq x y z
N MET A 1 -17.92 -15.02 3.21
CA MET A 1 -16.61 -14.72 2.60
C MET A 1 -15.71 -14.09 3.67
N PRO A 2 -14.44 -14.51 3.83
CA PRO A 2 -13.53 -13.84 4.74
C PRO A 2 -13.36 -12.38 4.31
N ARG A 3 -13.45 -11.43 5.24
CA ARG A 3 -13.17 -10.03 4.93
C ARG A 3 -11.71 -9.95 4.47
N PRO A 4 -11.40 -9.24 3.37
CA PRO A 4 -10.01 -9.01 2.98
C PRO A 4 -9.26 -8.37 4.17
N ARG A 5 -7.94 -8.53 4.22
CA ARG A 5 -7.08 -7.89 5.24
C ARG A 5 -6.27 -6.80 4.57
N CYS A 6 -5.90 -5.78 5.35
CA CYS A 6 -4.97 -4.75 4.91
C CYS A 6 -3.65 -5.38 4.42
N LEU A 7 -3.01 -4.78 3.42
CA LEU A 7 -1.69 -5.20 2.93
C LEU A 7 -0.64 -5.31 4.06
N TRP A 8 -0.76 -4.47 5.09
CA TRP A 8 0.26 -4.30 6.15
C TRP A 8 -0.13 -4.84 7.52
N CYS A 9 -1.39 -5.21 7.74
CA CYS A 9 -1.80 -5.78 9.01
C CYS A 9 -2.99 -6.73 8.85
N THR A 10 -3.37 -7.37 9.94
CA THR A 10 -4.50 -8.30 9.98
C THR A 10 -5.86 -7.63 10.17
N GLU A 11 -5.89 -6.30 10.29
CA GLU A 11 -7.15 -5.54 10.39
C GLU A 11 -7.90 -5.55 9.04
N PRO A 12 -9.24 -5.57 9.06
CA PRO A 12 -10.04 -5.38 7.86
C PRO A 12 -9.70 -4.04 7.17
N PRO A 13 -9.60 -3.99 5.83
CA PRO A 13 -9.39 -2.77 5.09
C PRO A 13 -10.65 -1.93 5.10
N PHE A 14 -10.45 -0.64 4.90
CA PHE A 14 -11.52 0.35 4.82
C PHE A 14 -11.61 0.94 3.41
N GLU A 15 -10.55 0.83 2.61
CA GLU A 15 -10.47 1.37 1.25
C GLU A 15 -9.50 0.52 0.39
N ASP A 16 -9.83 0.35 -0.88
CA ASP A 16 -8.92 -0.15 -1.91
C ASP A 16 -8.15 1.03 -2.51
N THR A 17 -6.83 1.01 -2.39
CA THR A 17 -5.96 2.12 -2.79
C THR A 17 -5.04 1.69 -3.91
N ALA A 18 -4.99 2.48 -4.99
CA ALA A 18 -3.98 2.33 -6.02
C ALA A 18 -2.60 2.74 -5.49
N VAL A 19 -1.63 1.85 -5.64
CA VAL A 19 -0.26 2.03 -5.19
C VAL A 19 0.72 1.72 -6.33
N LEU A 20 1.79 2.50 -6.37
CA LEU A 20 3.01 2.13 -7.10
C LEU A 20 3.86 1.28 -6.16
N LYS A 21 4.23 0.08 -6.60
CA LYS A 21 5.12 -0.86 -5.91
C LYS A 21 6.41 -0.99 -6.68
N TRP A 22 7.56 -0.91 -6.02
CA TRP A 22 8.84 -1.06 -6.71
C TRP A 22 9.93 -1.69 -5.85
N ARG A 23 10.92 -2.29 -6.52
CA ARG A 23 12.14 -2.82 -5.94
C ARG A 23 13.26 -2.70 -6.96
N GLY A 24 14.24 -1.84 -6.70
CA GLY A 24 15.26 -1.52 -7.70
C GLY A 24 14.64 -0.91 -8.96
N GLU A 25 14.86 -1.55 -10.11
CA GLU A 25 14.34 -1.13 -11.41
C GLU A 25 12.92 -1.65 -11.70
N GLU A 26 12.47 -2.70 -11.00
CA GLU A 26 11.12 -3.25 -11.16
C GLU A 26 10.09 -2.30 -10.53
N ARG A 27 9.12 -1.86 -11.35
CA ARG A 27 8.02 -0.97 -10.94
C ARG A 27 6.70 -1.53 -11.45
N GLU A 28 5.74 -1.68 -10.54
CA GLU A 28 4.42 -2.23 -10.79
C GLU A 28 3.35 -1.31 -10.20
N ARG A 29 2.20 -1.20 -10.88
CA ARG A 29 1.01 -0.54 -10.33
C ARG A 29 0.00 -1.59 -9.92
N LEU A 30 -0.53 -1.48 -8.71
CA LEU A 30 -1.56 -2.38 -8.23
C LEU A 30 -2.55 -1.66 -7.31
N THR A 31 -3.72 -2.25 -7.16
CA THR A 31 -4.70 -1.82 -6.16
C THR A 31 -4.62 -2.77 -4.98
N VAL A 32 -4.45 -2.22 -3.78
CA VAL A 32 -4.34 -3.02 -2.55
C VAL A 32 -5.32 -2.55 -1.49
N PRO A 33 -5.90 -3.47 -0.71
CA PRO A 33 -6.72 -3.12 0.43
C PRO A 33 -5.86 -2.51 1.54
N LEU A 34 -6.22 -1.32 2.04
CA LEU A 34 -5.57 -0.67 3.17
C LEU A 34 -6.56 -0.28 4.27
N CYS A 35 -6.12 -0.39 5.52
CA CYS A 35 -6.86 0.20 6.63
C CYS A 35 -6.52 1.69 6.78
N ARG A 36 -7.40 2.48 7.40
CA ARG A 36 -7.23 3.95 7.55
C ARG A 36 -5.86 4.34 8.12
N LYS A 37 -5.41 3.61 9.16
CA LYS A 37 -4.10 3.83 9.80
C LYS A 37 -2.94 3.64 8.84
N HIS A 38 -3.00 2.61 8.01
CA HIS A 38 -1.95 2.27 7.07
C HIS A 38 -1.99 3.16 5.83
N LEU A 39 -3.17 3.50 5.34
CA LEU A 39 -3.33 4.51 4.31
C LEU A 39 -2.73 5.86 4.72
N SER A 40 -3.02 6.36 5.93
CA SER A 40 -2.43 7.60 6.45
C SER A 40 -0.91 7.54 6.47
N ARG A 41 -0.34 6.48 7.07
CA ARG A 41 1.12 6.27 7.10
C ARG A 41 1.75 6.19 5.70
N LEU A 42 1.03 5.64 4.72
CA LEU A 42 1.50 5.56 3.35
C LEU A 42 1.55 6.92 2.67
N LYS A 43 0.51 7.73 2.89
CA LYS A 43 0.42 9.10 2.39
C LYS A 43 1.49 9.99 3.03
N GLU A 44 1.73 9.85 4.33
CA GLU A 44 2.78 10.56 5.07
C GLU A 44 4.19 10.21 4.57
N ALA A 45 4.42 8.98 4.12
CA ALA A 45 5.69 8.58 3.53
C ALA A 45 5.99 9.29 2.19
N GLY A 46 4.96 9.87 1.55
CA GLY A 46 5.09 10.73 0.39
C GLY A 46 5.88 10.08 -0.75
N PRO A 47 6.85 10.78 -1.37
CA PRO A 47 7.60 10.28 -2.54
C PRO A 47 8.54 9.12 -2.23
N LYS A 48 8.99 8.95 -0.98
CA LYS A 48 9.86 7.83 -0.60
C LYS A 48 9.10 6.49 -0.57
N GLY A 49 7.78 6.55 -0.41
CA GLY A 49 6.97 5.36 -0.17
C GLY A 49 7.35 4.66 1.13
N LYS A 50 6.72 3.51 1.36
CA LYS A 50 6.93 2.69 2.54
C LYS A 50 7.37 1.29 2.15
N GLU A 51 8.44 0.81 2.77
CA GLU A 51 8.93 -0.54 2.56
C GLU A 51 8.02 -1.57 3.25
N THR A 52 7.73 -2.66 2.57
CA THR A 52 7.05 -3.84 3.10
C THR A 52 7.54 -5.07 2.35
N LYS A 53 8.12 -6.02 3.09
CA LYS A 53 8.65 -7.28 2.55
C LYS A 53 9.63 -7.05 1.38
N GLY A 54 10.51 -6.05 1.49
CA GLY A 54 11.51 -5.72 0.46
C GLY A 54 10.97 -4.97 -0.77
N TRP A 55 9.69 -4.58 -0.76
CA TRP A 55 9.08 -3.75 -1.81
C TRP A 55 8.69 -2.40 -1.23
N PHE A 56 8.94 -1.33 -1.97
CA PHE A 56 8.48 0.01 -1.64
C PHE A 56 7.11 0.25 -2.25
N TYR A 57 6.19 0.79 -1.47
CA TYR A 57 4.84 1.13 -1.89
C TYR A 57 4.61 2.63 -1.76
N LYS A 58 3.92 3.25 -2.71
CA LYS A 58 3.52 4.67 -2.65
C LYS A 58 2.07 4.81 -3.05
N ALA A 59 1.26 5.45 -2.22
CA ALA A 59 -0.15 5.73 -2.52
C ALA A 59 -0.27 6.77 -3.62
N GLY A 60 -1.04 6.48 -4.67
CA GLY A 60 -1.49 7.45 -5.67
C GLY A 60 -1.63 6.88 -7.08
N TRP A 61 -2.30 7.67 -7.93
CA TRP A 61 -2.53 7.41 -9.35
C TRP A 61 -1.52 8.22 -10.16
N TRP A 62 -0.52 7.55 -10.72
CA TRP A 62 0.45 8.15 -11.65
C TRP A 62 0.95 7.09 -12.59
#